data_AF-A0A921L077-F1
#
_entry.id   AF-A0A921L077-F1
#
_cell.length_a   1.000
_cell.length_b   1.000
_cell.length_c   1.000
_cell.angle_alpha   90.00
_cell.angle_beta   90.00
_cell.angle_gamma   90.00
#
_symmetry.space_group_name_H-M   'P 1'
#
loop_
_entity.id
_entity.type
_entity.pdbx_description
1 polymer ?
#
loop_
_entity_poly.entity_id
_entity_poly.type
_entity_poly.pdbx_seq_one_letter_code
_entity_poly.pdbx_strand_id
1 'polypeptide(L)'
;MKKLLLITLGTTLSFSTLAANLQWNNVEPGYSYQQPTSTTYTQIGNQMIGSDGSSATRIGNQTIYQDSQGNRSTCTQIGNQIICN
;
A
#
# COMPACT_ATOMS: atom_id res chain seq x y z
N MET A 1 -49.28 50.48 -54.90
CA MET A 1 -48.25 50.80 -53.88
C MET A 1 -48.34 49.75 -52.77
N LYS A 2 -47.57 48.66 -52.85
CA LYS A 2 -47.60 47.56 -51.88
C LYS A 2 -46.51 47.80 -50.83
N LYS A 3 -46.93 47.88 -49.56
CA LYS A 3 -46.15 48.33 -48.41
C LYS A 3 -45.04 47.33 -48.06
N LEU A 4 -43.84 47.85 -47.87
CA LEU A 4 -42.67 47.14 -47.36
C LEU A 4 -42.86 46.89 -45.86
N LEU A 5 -42.99 45.63 -45.44
CA LEU A 5 -43.04 45.26 -44.02
C LEU A 5 -41.74 44.50 -43.69
N LEU A 6 -40.75 45.22 -43.19
CA LEU A 6 -39.48 44.65 -42.75
C LEU A 6 -39.64 44.26 -41.27
N ILE A 7 -39.91 42.99 -41.00
CA ILE A 7 -39.99 42.46 -39.63
C ILE A 7 -38.58 42.09 -39.20
N THR A 8 -37.87 43.03 -38.56
CA THR A 8 -36.62 42.74 -37.87
C THR A 8 -36.95 42.00 -36.57
N LEU A 9 -37.03 40.67 -36.65
CA LEU A 9 -37.03 39.79 -35.49
C LEU A 9 -35.65 39.91 -34.83
N GLY A 10 -35.60 40.64 -33.72
CA GLY A 10 -34.42 40.72 -32.87
C GLY A 10 -34.05 39.34 -32.38
N THR A 11 -32.90 38.84 -32.81
CA THR A 11 -32.24 37.69 -32.20
C THR A 11 -30.95 38.19 -31.58
N THR A 12 -31.02 38.53 -30.29
CA THR A 12 -29.81 38.68 -29.47
C THR A 12 -29.17 37.30 -29.35
N LEU A 13 -27.97 37.12 -29.90
CA LEU A 13 -27.16 35.94 -29.66
C LEU A 13 -26.58 36.06 -28.23
N SER A 14 -27.17 35.31 -27.30
CA SER A 14 -26.60 35.16 -25.96
C SER A 14 -25.41 34.21 -26.02
N PHE A 15 -24.21 34.71 -25.74
CA PHE A 15 -23.03 33.86 -25.53
C PHE A 15 -23.00 33.45 -24.06
N SER A 16 -23.21 32.16 -23.76
CA SER A 16 -22.95 31.60 -22.44
C SER A 16 -21.54 30.99 -22.42
N THR A 17 -20.68 31.50 -21.55
CA THR A 17 -19.37 30.90 -21.28
C THR A 17 -19.58 29.69 -20.36
N LEU A 18 -19.32 28.47 -20.83
CA LEU A 18 -19.14 27.33 -19.92
C LEU A 18 -17.82 27.51 -19.17
N ALA A 19 -17.89 27.85 -17.88
CA ALA A 19 -16.75 27.69 -16.99
C ALA A 19 -16.54 26.19 -16.74
N ALA A 20 -15.39 25.65 -17.15
CA ALA A 20 -15.01 24.28 -16.81
C ALA A 20 -14.82 24.19 -15.29
N ASN A 21 -15.63 23.37 -14.63
CA ASN A 21 -15.51 23.08 -13.21
C ASN A 21 -14.29 22.15 -13.03
N LEU A 22 -13.15 22.70 -12.61
CA LEU A 22 -11.99 21.88 -12.25
C LEU A 22 -12.24 21.30 -10.85
N GLN A 23 -12.79 20.09 -10.81
CA GLN A 23 -12.91 19.33 -9.56
C GLN A 23 -11.52 18.81 -9.19
N TRP A 24 -10.92 19.44 -8.17
CA TRP A 24 -9.76 18.87 -7.48
C TRP A 24 -10.24 17.67 -6.66
N ASN A 25 -9.88 16.46 -7.07
CA ASN A 25 -10.07 15.28 -6.23
C ASN A 25 -9.03 15.32 -5.11
N ASN A 26 -9.44 15.71 -3.92
CA ASN A 26 -8.66 15.46 -2.72
C ASN A 26 -8.58 13.94 -2.54
N VAL A 27 -7.44 13.34 -2.90
CA VAL A 27 -7.16 11.95 -2.56
C VAL A 27 -7.06 11.90 -1.04
N GLU A 28 -8.00 11.23 -0.38
CA GLU A 28 -7.94 10.98 1.06
C GLU A 28 -6.59 10.34 1.42
N PRO A 29 -5.97 10.68 2.57
CA PRO A 29 -4.81 9.94 3.05
C PRO A 29 -5.23 8.48 3.27
N GLY A 30 -4.81 7.60 2.37
CA GLY A 30 -5.03 6.18 2.51
C GLY A 30 -4.37 5.70 3.80
N TYR A 31 -5.19 5.42 4.81
CA TYR A 31 -4.75 4.60 5.93
C TYR A 31 -4.44 3.21 5.37
N SER A 32 -3.16 2.89 5.24
CA SER A 32 -2.74 1.53 4.95
C SER A 32 -3.14 0.67 6.16
N TYR A 33 -4.23 -0.08 6.03
CA TYR A 33 -4.53 -1.16 6.96
C TYR A 33 -3.45 -2.23 6.75
N GLN A 34 -2.36 -2.12 7.49
CA GLN A 34 -1.41 -3.22 7.64
C GLN A 34 -2.21 -4.32 8.33
N GLN A 35 -2.75 -5.26 7.54
CA GLN A 35 -3.26 -6.52 8.10
C GLN A 35 -2.15 -7.03 9.02
N PRO A 36 -2.39 -7.21 10.33
CA PRO A 36 -1.41 -7.92 11.14
C PRO A 36 -1.26 -9.28 10.48
N THR A 37 -0.13 -9.51 9.82
CA THR A 37 0.25 -10.82 9.32
C THR A 37 0.43 -11.64 10.58
N SER A 38 -0.66 -12.24 11.04
CA SER A 38 -0.69 -13.00 12.28
C SER A 38 0.05 -14.30 12.01
N THR A 39 1.37 -14.21 11.91
CA THR A 39 2.25 -15.35 11.74
C THR A 39 2.18 -16.16 13.02
N THR A 40 1.74 -17.41 12.91
CA THR A 40 1.79 -18.35 14.01
C THR A 40 3.11 -19.10 13.95
N TYR A 41 3.72 -19.30 15.11
CA TYR A 41 4.98 -20.03 15.23
C TYR A 41 4.74 -21.34 15.98
N THR A 42 5.14 -22.44 15.36
CA THR A 42 5.10 -23.76 15.97
C THR A 42 6.52 -24.20 16.29
N GLN A 43 6.76 -24.59 17.53
CA GLN A 43 8.05 -25.13 17.96
C GLN A 43 8.02 -26.65 17.93
N ILE A 44 8.98 -27.24 17.23
CA ILE A 44 9.20 -28.68 17.13
C ILE A 44 10.65 -28.96 17.53
N GLY A 45 10.86 -29.32 18.80
CA GLY A 45 12.20 -29.50 19.37
C GLY A 45 13.04 -28.23 19.23
N ASN A 46 14.14 -28.33 18.49
CA ASN A 46 15.11 -27.24 18.28
C ASN A 46 14.71 -26.29 17.13
N GLN A 47 13.62 -26.62 16.42
CA GLN A 47 13.15 -25.88 15.26
C GLN A 47 11.89 -25.08 15.61
N MET A 48 11.78 -23.89 15.05
CA MET A 48 10.60 -23.05 15.07
C MET A 48 10.19 -22.80 13.63
N ILE A 49 8.90 -23.00 13.32
CA ILE A 49 8.35 -22.87 11.97
C ILE A 49 7.23 -21.84 12.02
N GLY A 50 7.35 -20.79 11.23
CA GLY A 50 6.35 -19.76 11.03
C GLY A 50 5.36 -20.16 9.93
N SER A 51 4.08 -19.82 10.11
CA SER A 51 3.03 -20.03 9.10
C SER A 51 3.24 -19.20 7.82
N ASP A 52 4.13 -18.22 7.85
CA ASP A 52 4.56 -17.38 6.73
C ASP A 52 5.74 -17.98 5.94
N GLY A 53 6.20 -19.18 6.32
CA GLY A 53 7.36 -19.83 5.71
C GLY A 53 8.70 -19.45 6.33
N SER A 54 8.72 -18.54 7.32
CA SER A 54 9.92 -18.30 8.13
C SER A 54 10.26 -19.52 9.00
N SER A 55 11.53 -19.69 9.34
CA SER A 55 11.95 -20.74 10.26
C SER A 55 13.16 -20.32 11.09
N ALA A 56 13.33 -20.93 12.26
CA ALA A 56 14.52 -20.79 13.07
C ALA A 56 14.97 -22.15 13.59
N THR A 57 16.26 -22.46 13.48
CA THR A 57 16.84 -23.71 14.00
C THR A 57 17.97 -23.39 14.96
N ARG A 58 17.87 -23.91 16.18
CA ARG A 58 18.93 -23.80 17.19
C ARG A 58 19.87 -25.00 17.14
N ILE A 59 21.16 -24.73 17.05
CA ILE A 59 22.24 -25.73 17.07
C ILE A 59 23.30 -25.25 18.07
N GLY A 60 23.32 -25.84 19.26
CA GLY A 60 24.20 -25.38 20.35
C GLY A 60 23.88 -23.93 20.74
N ASN A 61 24.91 -23.07 20.73
CA ASN A 61 24.79 -21.63 20.98
C ASN A 61 24.50 -20.80 19.72
N GLN A 62 24.27 -21.43 18.57
CA GLN A 62 23.91 -20.76 17.33
C GLN A 62 22.42 -20.93 17.03
N THR A 63 21.78 -19.88 16.52
CA THR A 63 20.43 -19.92 15.97
C THR A 63 20.48 -19.44 14.53
N ILE A 64 20.04 -20.29 13.62
CA ILE A 64 19.94 -19.99 12.19
C ILE A 64 18.50 -19.55 11.93
N TYR A 65 18.30 -18.35 11.43
CA TYR A 65 17.02 -17.80 11.03
C TYR A 65 16.89 -17.79 9.51
N GLN A 66 15.71 -18.12 9.02
CA GLN A 66 15.29 -17.92 7.63
C GLN A 66 13.99 -17.13 7.64
N ASP A 67 13.94 -16.03 6.91
CA ASP A 67 12.69 -15.27 6.75
C ASP A 67 11.78 -15.89 5.68
N SER A 68 10.56 -15.36 5.56
CA SER A 68 9.60 -15.79 4.54
C SER A 68 10.05 -15.53 3.09
N GLN A 69 11.07 -14.69 2.89
CA GLN A 69 11.66 -14.35 1.59
C GLN A 69 12.85 -15.26 1.24
N GLY A 70 13.24 -16.16 2.15
CA GLY A 70 14.36 -17.08 2.00
C GLY A 70 15.72 -16.50 2.39
N ASN A 71 15.79 -15.27 2.91
CA ASN A 71 17.04 -14.72 3.44
C ASN A 71 17.42 -15.44 4.72
N ARG A 72 18.73 -15.67 4.90
CA ARG A 72 19.25 -16.43 6.03
C ARG A 72 20.21 -15.59 6.86
N SER A 73 19.96 -15.53 8.17
CA SER A 73 20.84 -14.90 9.15
C SER A 73 21.24 -15.90 10.20
N THR A 74 22.48 -15.83 10.69
CA THR A 74 22.93 -16.70 11.79
C THR A 74 23.27 -15.83 12.98
N CYS A 75 22.68 -16.15 14.12
CA CYS A 75 22.95 -15.49 15.39
C CYS A 75 23.70 -16.43 16.32
N THR A 76 24.79 -15.96 16.92
CA THR A 76 25.57 -16.71 17.90
C THR A 76 25.47 -16.04 19.25
N GLN A 77 25.22 -16.85 20.29
CA GLN A 77 25.28 -16.40 21.66
C GLN A 77 26.71 -16.55 22.21
N ILE A 78 27.28 -15.46 22.71
CA ILE A 78 28.59 -15.40 23.37
C ILE A 78 28.39 -14.77 24.74
N GLY A 79 28.40 -15.62 25.77
CA GLY A 79 28.02 -15.22 27.13
C GLY A 79 26.57 -14.70 27.16
N ASN A 80 26.43 -13.43 27.52
CA ASN A 80 25.13 -12.76 27.65
C ASN A 80 24.73 -11.98 26.38
N GLN A 81 25.56 -12.01 25.33
CA GLN A 81 25.35 -11.24 24.10
C GLN A 81 24.90 -12.15 22.96
N ILE A 82 24.05 -11.61 22.07
CA ILE A 82 23.65 -12.24 20.81
C ILE A 82 24.23 -11.41 19.68
N ILE A 83 24.97 -12.06 18.77
CA ILE A 83 25.61 -11.43 17.61
C ILE A 83 25.05 -12.10 16.35
N CYS A 84 24.43 -11.32 15.46
CA CYS A 84 23.85 -11.82 14.21
C CYS A 84 24.64 -11.31 13.00
N ASN A 85 24.65 -12.12 11.93
CA ASN A 85 25.25 -11.79 10.63
C ASN A 85 24.20 -11.67 9.52
#